data_AF-A0A916HQ37-F1
#
_entry.id   AF-A0A916HQ37-F1
#
_cell.length_a   1.000
_cell.length_b   1.000
_cell.length_c   1.000
_cell.angle_alpha   90.00
_cell.angle_beta   90.00
_cell.angle_gamma   90.00
#
_symmetry.space_group_name_H-M   'P 1'
#
loop_
_entity.id
_entity.type
_entity.pdbx_description
1 polymer ?
#
loop_
_entity_poly.entity_id
_entity_poly.type
_entity_poly.pdbx_seq_one_letter_code
_entity_poly.pdbx_strand_id
1 'polypeptide(L)' 'MRQIAIYGKGGIGKSTTTQNTVAGLASLGKKVMIVGCDPKADSTRLILHAKAQATVMDKVR' A
#
# COMPACT_ATOMS: atom_id res chain seq x y z
N MET A 1 0.01 0.53 19.00
CA MET A 1 0.16 0.58 17.53
C MET A 1 -0.06 -0.84 17.00
N ARG A 2 -0.86 -1.03 15.95
CA ARG A 2 -1.09 -2.37 15.35
C ARG A 2 -0.21 -2.51 14.11
N GLN A 3 0.45 -3.67 13.95
CA GLN A 3 1.27 -4.01 12.80
C GLN A 3 0.60 -5.16 12.05
N ILE A 4 0.34 -4.97 10.76
CA ILE A 4 -0.43 -5.91 9.93
C ILE A 4 0.32 -6.09 8.62
N ALA A 5 0.47 -7.34 8.19
CA ALA A 5 0.98 -7.70 6.87
C ALA A 5 -0.10 -8.44 6.08
N ILE A 6 -0.26 -8.08 4.80
CA ILE A 6 -1.26 -8.67 3.91
C ILE A 6 -0.54 -9.57 2.90
N TYR A 7 -0.86 -10.87 2.91
CA TYR A 7 -0.25 -11.89 2.05
C TYR A 7 -1.26 -12.46 1.05
N GLY A 8 -0.74 -13.16 0.03
CA GLY A 8 -1.53 -13.92 -0.94
C GLY A 8 -0.88 -13.99 -2.32
N LYS A 9 -1.49 -14.74 -3.24
CA LYS A 9 -1.00 -14.94 -4.61
C LYS A 9 -0.94 -13.63 -5.42
N GLY A 10 -0.08 -13.56 -6.43
CA GLY A 10 -0.10 -12.48 -7.41
C GLY A 10 -1.41 -12.46 -8.20
N GLY A 11 -1.91 -11.28 -8.57
CA GLY A 11 -3.10 -11.12 -9.43
C GLY A 11 -4.47 -11.23 -8.74
N ILE A 12 -4.56 -11.59 -7.46
CA ILE A 12 -5.85 -11.77 -6.75
C ILE A 12 -6.42 -10.48 -6.13
N GLY A 13 -5.82 -9.31 -6.40
CA GLY A 13 -6.32 -8.02 -5.91
C GLY A 13 -5.79 -7.58 -4.54
N LYS A 14 -4.70 -8.15 -4.00
CA LYS A 14 -4.13 -7.77 -2.69
C LYS A 14 -3.93 -6.26 -2.51
N SER A 15 -3.23 -5.61 -3.44
CA SER A 15 -2.97 -4.16 -3.38
C SER A 15 -4.27 -3.36 -3.40
N THR A 16 -5.26 -3.80 -4.18
CA THR A 16 -6.58 -3.15 -4.28
C THR A 16 -7.34 -3.24 -2.96
N THR A 17 -7.42 -4.44 -2.38
CA THR A 17 -8.10 -4.65 -1.09
C THR A 17 -7.41 -3.87 0.01
N THR A 18 -6.07 -3.93 0.09
CA THR A 18 -5.29 -3.23 1.13
C THR A 18 -5.54 -1.72 1.10
N GLN A 19 -5.51 -1.09 -0.08
CA GLN A 19 -5.71 0.36 -0.21
C GLN A 19 -7.13 0.78 0.17
N ASN A 20 -8.16 0.01 -0.22
CA ASN A 20 -9.54 0.31 0.18
C ASN A 20 -9.77 0.11 1.69
N THR A 21 -9.19 -0.94 2.28
CA THR A 21 -9.25 -1.15 3.74
C THR A 21 -8.61 0.01 4.49
N VAL A 22 -7.44 0.47 4.05
CA VAL A 22 -6.76 1.60 4.70
C VAL A 22 -7.52 2.91 4.51
N ALA A 23 -8.12 3.14 3.34
CA ALA A 23 -8.99 4.30 3.12
C ALA A 23 -10.20 4.30 4.08
N GLY A 24 -10.82 3.14 4.32
CA GLY A 24 -11.88 2.99 5.33
C GLY A 24 -11.39 3.20 6.76
N LEU A 25 -10.19 2.74 7.12
CA LEU A 25 -9.62 3.03 8.44
C LEU A 25 -9.32 4.51 8.62
N ALA A 26 -8.84 5.18 7.56
CA ALA A 26 -8.59 6.61 7.57
C ALA A 26 -9.89 7.41 7.73
N SER A 27 -10.98 7.01 7.07
CA SER A 27 -12.30 7.67 7.25
C SER A 27 -12.87 7.51 8.66
N LEU A 28 -12.48 6.45 9.40
CA LEU A 28 -12.77 6.27 10.83
C LEU A 28 -11.79 7.04 11.75
N GLY A 29 -11.02 7.98 11.21
CA GLY A 29 -10.10 8.83 11.96
C GLY A 29 -8.82 8.11 12.42
N LYS A 30 -8.50 6.93 11.88
CA LYS A 30 -7.26 6.23 12.22
C LYS A 30 -6.09 6.78 11.39
N LYS A 31 -4.97 7.05 12.05
CA LYS A 31 -3.69 7.32 11.37
C LYS A 31 -3.08 5.99 10.93
N VAL A 32 -2.90 5.81 9.63
CA VAL A 32 -2.41 4.56 9.04
C VAL A 32 -1.26 4.85 8.09
N MET A 33 -0.27 3.95 8.04
CA MET A 33 0.86 3.99 7.12
C MET A 33 0.85 2.71 6.28
N ILE A 34 1.06 2.86 4.96
CA ILE A 34 1.22 1.74 4.03
C ILE A 34 2.70 1.62 3.66
N VAL A 35 3.26 0.42 3.80
CA VAL A 35 4.60 0.10 3.29
C VAL A 35 4.43 -0.99 2.23
N GLY A 36 4.78 -0.67 0.98
CA GLY A 36 4.76 -1.64 -0.11
C GLY A 36 6.00 -2.52 -0.08
N CYS A 37 5.82 -3.83 0.10
CA CYS A 37 6.89 -4.83 0.08
C CYS A 37 6.77 -5.81 -1.10
N ASP A 38 5.86 -5.55 -2.04
CA ASP A 38 5.69 -6.34 -3.27
C ASP A 38 6.48 -5.66 -4.42
N PRO A 39 7.29 -6.42 -5.18
CA PRO A 39 8.15 -5.85 -6.23
C PRO A 39 7.38 -5.17 -7.36
N LYS A 40 6.06 -5.38 -7.47
CA LYS A 40 5.20 -4.65 -8.42
C LYS A 40 5.13 -3.14 -8.15
N ALA A 41 5.47 -2.70 -6.93
CA ALA A 41 5.57 -1.28 -6.55
C ALA A 41 4.29 -0.44 -6.78
N ASP A 42 3.10 -1.04 -6.72
CA ASP A 42 1.81 -0.38 -6.95
C ASP A 42 0.89 -0.31 -5.71
N SER A 43 1.41 -0.69 -4.53
CA SER A 43 0.62 -0.83 -3.29
C SER A 43 0.08 0.49 -2.71
N THR A 44 0.56 1.64 -3.18
CA THR A 44 0.13 2.98 -2.74
C THR A 44 -0.51 3.81 -3.87
N ARG A 45 -0.58 3.25 -5.09
CA ARG A 45 -0.97 3.95 -6.32
C ARG A 45 -2.34 4.64 -6.25
N LEU A 46 -3.33 3.95 -5.70
CA LEU A 46 -4.72 4.43 -5.59
C LEU A 46 -4.87 5.49 -4.48
N ILE A 47 -4.06 5.40 -3.42
CA ILE A 47 -4.06 6.38 -2.32
C ILE A 47 -3.39 7.69 -2.75
N LEU A 48 -2.27 7.59 -3.48
CA LEU A 48 -1.49 8.75 -3.91
C LEU A 48 -1.99 9.37 -5.21
N HIS A 49 -2.94 8.71 -5.91
CA HIS A 49 -3.40 9.10 -7.24
C HIS A 49 -2.25 9.33 -8.24
N ALA A 50 -1.15 8.58 -8.12
CA ALA A 50 0.07 8.74 -8.90
C ALA A 50 0.48 7.41 -9.54
N LYS A 51 0.88 7.42 -10.82
CA LYS A 51 1.18 6.17 -11.57
C LYS A 51 2.30 5.33 -10.96
N ALA A 52 3.41 5.97 -10.57
CA ALA A 52 4.56 5.30 -9.98
C ALA A 52 5.23 6.23 -8.97
N GLN A 53 5.22 5.82 -7.71
CA GLN A 53 5.97 6.47 -6.63
C GLN A 53 7.43 6.00 -6.69
N ALA A 54 8.39 6.91 -6.51
CA ALA A 54 9.79 6.52 -6.31
C ALA A 54 9.92 5.62 -5.07
N THR A 55 10.47 4.42 -5.27
CA THR A 55 10.70 3.47 -4.19
C THR A 55 11.87 3.91 -3.32
N VAL A 56 12.02 3.31 -2.14
CA VAL A 56 13.21 3.53 -1.31
C VAL A 56 14.47 3.09 -2.05
N MET A 57 14.40 1.97 -2.78
CA MET A 57 15.53 1.45 -3.55
C MET A 57 15.95 2.36 -4.69
N ASP A 58 15.03 3.11 -5.29
CA ASP A 58 15.35 4.09 -6.35
C ASP A 58 16.17 5.28 -5.82
N LYS A 59 16.07 5.59 -4.53
CA LYS A 59 16.73 6.75 -3.90
C LYS A 59 18.05 6.41 -3.20
N VAL A 60 18.25 5.15 -2.85
CA VAL A 60 19.42 4.67 -2.09
C VAL A 60 20.48 4.05 -3.03
N ARG A 61 20.12 3.82 -4.30
CA ARG A 61 21.05 3.50 -5.38
C ARG A 61 21.80 4.75 -5.84
#